data_AF-A0A512RRV3-F1
#
_entry.id   AF-A0A512RRV3-F1
#
_cell.length_a   1.000
_cell.length_b   1.000
_cell.length_c   1.000
_cell.angle_alpha   90.00
_cell.angle_beta   90.00
_cell.angle_gamma   90.00
#
_symmetry.space_group_name_H-M   'P 1'
#
loop_
_entity.id
_entity.type
_entity.pdbx_description
1 polymer ?
#
loop_
_entity_poly.entity_id
_entity_poly.type
_entity_poly.pdbx_seq_one_letter_code
_entity_poly.pdbx_strand_id
1 'polypeptide(L)'
;MTTFLFACQSASQRNDKKPDSVPKGAPRVVSADSLIVPGKSIGNIKLGMDAAPVIKLMGTPSGGDAAMGKATVIWNNGDDLTAIYTERNMGVDDTARILQIRSTLPGYLTDKNIGVGVTLDDIELQMPVARLGEYSEGKDTFALYVTRAGISFEINRDQQCTGIIVHPAGTDPTKAYLPFHSNLRK
;
A
#
# COMPACT_ATOMS: atom_id res chain seq x y z
N MET A 1 77.89 -33.49 -16.25
CA MET A 1 76.43 -33.24 -16.32
C MET A 1 76.16 -31.99 -15.49
N THR A 2 76.01 -30.80 -16.10
CA THR A 2 74.77 -30.24 -16.71
C THR A 2 73.84 -29.73 -15.60
N THR A 3 73.77 -28.43 -15.25
CA THR A 3 73.18 -27.24 -15.93
C THR A 3 71.80 -26.87 -15.34
N PHE A 4 71.78 -25.68 -14.70
CA PHE A 4 70.78 -24.59 -14.70
C PHE A 4 69.32 -24.69 -14.19
N LEU A 5 68.95 -23.54 -13.60
CA LEU A 5 67.65 -22.97 -13.17
C LEU A 5 66.69 -22.57 -14.32
N PHE A 6 65.49 -22.12 -13.91
CA PHE A 6 64.31 -21.54 -14.62
C PHE A 6 63.18 -22.55 -14.89
N ALA A 7 61.87 -22.28 -14.74
CA ALA A 7 61.07 -21.06 -14.54
C ALA A 7 59.68 -21.38 -13.93
N CYS A 8 58.96 -20.31 -13.61
CA CYS A 8 57.61 -20.16 -13.05
C CYS A 8 56.46 -20.63 -13.97
N GLN A 9 55.36 -21.15 -13.41
CA GLN A 9 54.01 -20.86 -13.93
C GLN A 9 52.90 -21.07 -12.88
N SER A 10 52.18 -19.99 -12.59
CA SER A 10 50.93 -19.97 -11.83
C SER A 10 49.83 -20.74 -12.54
N ALA A 11 49.01 -21.48 -11.79
CA ALA A 11 47.60 -21.68 -12.12
C ALA A 11 46.78 -21.77 -10.83
N SER A 12 46.25 -20.61 -10.45
CA SER A 12 45.18 -20.39 -9.50
C SER A 12 43.93 -21.18 -9.94
N GLN A 13 43.51 -22.19 -9.19
CA GLN A 13 42.12 -22.67 -9.26
C GLN A 13 41.29 -21.90 -8.23
N ARG A 14 41.00 -20.63 -8.57
CA ARG A 14 39.87 -19.93 -7.96
C ARG A 14 38.60 -20.61 -8.45
N ASN A 15 37.86 -21.14 -7.50
CA ASN A 15 36.53 -21.68 -7.73
C ASN A 15 35.57 -20.48 -7.87
N ASP A 16 35.59 -19.84 -9.05
CA ASP A 16 34.69 -18.73 -9.37
C ASP A 16 33.29 -19.31 -9.63
N LYS A 17 32.54 -19.54 -8.55
CA LYS A 17 31.07 -19.56 -8.62
C LYS A 17 30.62 -18.16 -9.02
N LYS A 18 30.40 -17.97 -10.31
CA LYS A 18 29.62 -16.87 -10.87
C LYS A 18 28.33 -16.73 -10.05
N PRO A 19 28.03 -15.58 -9.43
CA PRO A 19 26.70 -15.36 -8.89
C PRO A 19 25.75 -15.29 -10.08
N ASP A 20 24.84 -16.25 -10.16
CA ASP A 20 23.74 -16.18 -11.10
C ASP A 20 22.94 -14.92 -10.79
N SER A 21 22.96 -14.02 -11.76
CA SER A 21 22.15 -12.82 -11.78
C SER A 21 20.69 -13.27 -11.71
N VAL A 22 20.02 -12.98 -10.60
CA VAL A 22 18.57 -13.19 -10.46
C VAL A 22 17.89 -12.46 -11.62
N PRO A 23 17.12 -13.14 -12.49
CA PRO A 23 16.37 -12.47 -13.53
C PRO A 23 15.38 -11.51 -12.86
N LYS A 24 15.36 -10.25 -13.30
CA LYS A 24 14.29 -9.29 -12.95
C LYS A 24 12.96 -9.96 -13.28
N GLY A 25 12.23 -10.34 -12.23
CA GLY A 25 11.20 -11.38 -12.24
C GLY A 25 10.08 -11.14 -13.25
N ALA A 26 9.56 -12.24 -13.79
CA ALA A 26 8.36 -12.27 -14.62
C ALA A 26 7.16 -11.59 -13.92
N PRO A 27 6.18 -11.04 -14.67
CA PRO A 27 5.02 -10.40 -14.09
C PRO A 27 4.33 -11.33 -13.08
N ARG A 28 4.24 -10.90 -11.82
CA ARG A 28 3.52 -11.64 -10.79
C ARG A 28 2.03 -11.54 -11.11
N VAL A 29 1.38 -12.68 -11.37
CA VAL A 29 -0.08 -12.72 -11.46
C VAL A 29 -0.63 -12.44 -10.06
N VAL A 30 -1.35 -11.34 -9.91
CA VAL A 30 -2.00 -10.95 -8.65
C VAL A 30 -3.32 -11.71 -8.55
N SER A 31 -3.51 -12.47 -7.47
CA SER A 31 -4.79 -13.16 -7.22
C SER A 31 -5.89 -12.15 -6.93
N ALA A 32 -7.15 -12.50 -7.22
CA ALA A 32 -8.29 -11.63 -6.95
C ALA A 32 -8.37 -11.20 -5.48
N ASP A 33 -8.02 -12.09 -4.55
CA ASP A 33 -8.02 -11.83 -3.11
C ASP A 33 -6.95 -10.82 -2.66
N SER A 34 -5.95 -10.55 -3.50
CA SER A 34 -4.88 -9.59 -3.25
C SER A 34 -4.87 -8.45 -4.27
N LEU A 35 -5.89 -8.34 -5.12
CA LEU A 35 -5.95 -7.33 -6.16
C LEU A 35 -6.50 -6.00 -5.60
N ILE A 36 -5.79 -4.93 -5.89
CA ILE A 36 -6.28 -3.55 -5.72
C ILE A 36 -6.93 -3.12 -7.03
N VAL A 37 -8.18 -2.70 -6.95
CA VAL A 37 -8.88 -2.07 -8.07
C VAL A 37 -9.14 -0.62 -7.67
N PRO A 38 -8.36 0.36 -8.19
CA PRO A 38 -8.54 1.77 -7.88
C PRO A 38 -10.00 2.20 -8.03
N GLY A 39 -10.51 2.97 -7.08
CA GLY A 39 -11.89 3.44 -7.11
C GLY A 39 -12.93 2.41 -6.68
N LYS A 40 -12.54 1.17 -6.37
CA LYS A 40 -13.50 0.07 -6.20
C LYS A 40 -13.22 -0.87 -5.02
N SER A 41 -12.01 -1.40 -4.87
CA SER A 41 -11.76 -2.45 -3.87
C SER A 41 -10.29 -2.67 -3.55
N ILE A 42 -10.06 -3.35 -2.41
CA ILE A 42 -8.81 -4.01 -2.06
C ILE A 42 -9.13 -5.44 -1.62
N GLY A 43 -8.62 -6.41 -2.36
CA GLY A 43 -9.02 -7.81 -2.22
C GLY A 43 -10.54 -7.96 -2.22
N ASN A 44 -11.07 -8.57 -1.17
CA ASN A 44 -12.50 -8.85 -1.03
C ASN A 44 -13.34 -7.71 -0.44
N ILE A 45 -12.71 -6.61 0.01
CA ILE A 45 -13.41 -5.44 0.57
C ILE A 45 -13.67 -4.43 -0.55
N LYS A 46 -14.94 -4.07 -0.75
CA LYS A 46 -15.39 -3.19 -1.83
C LYS A 46 -15.97 -1.89 -1.27
N LEU A 47 -15.72 -0.79 -1.96
CA LEU A 47 -16.43 0.46 -1.71
C LEU A 47 -17.93 0.26 -1.95
N GLY A 48 -18.75 0.88 -1.11
CA GLY A 48 -20.21 0.81 -1.14
C GLY A 48 -20.81 -0.46 -0.54
N MET A 49 -20.03 -1.46 -0.13
CA MET A 49 -20.60 -2.63 0.55
C MET A 49 -21.00 -2.30 1.99
N ASP A 50 -21.89 -3.11 2.56
CA ASP A 50 -22.19 -3.07 3.99
C ASP A 50 -20.94 -3.43 4.79
N ALA A 51 -20.58 -2.57 5.74
CA ALA A 51 -19.44 -2.77 6.62
C ALA A 51 -19.67 -3.88 7.66
N ALA A 52 -20.91 -4.17 8.06
CA ALA A 52 -21.18 -5.12 9.15
C ALA A 52 -20.66 -6.54 8.87
N PRO A 53 -20.86 -7.14 7.68
CA PRO A 53 -20.25 -8.42 7.33
C PRO A 53 -18.71 -8.39 7.31
N VAL A 54 -18.12 -7.27 6.86
CA VAL A 54 -16.66 -7.10 6.81
C VAL A 54 -16.08 -7.05 8.23
N ILE A 55 -16.69 -6.25 9.11
CA ILE A 55 -16.28 -6.14 10.51
C ILE A 55 -16.40 -7.50 11.21
N LYS A 56 -17.49 -8.23 10.96
CA LYS A 56 -17.68 -9.58 11.50
C LYS A 56 -16.60 -10.56 11.02
N LEU A 57 -16.22 -10.49 9.74
CA LEU A 57 -15.19 -11.36 9.15
C LEU A 57 -13.79 -11.02 9.67
N MET A 58 -13.46 -9.74 9.77
CA MET A 58 -12.16 -9.23 10.23
C MET A 58 -11.97 -9.42 11.75
N GLY A 59 -13.05 -9.64 12.50
CA GLY A 59 -13.02 -9.79 13.94
C GLY A 59 -12.96 -8.46 14.68
N THR A 60 -12.59 -8.52 15.97
CA THR A 60 -12.60 -7.36 16.87
C THR A 60 -11.63 -6.27 16.38
N PRO A 61 -12.12 -5.04 16.11
CA PRO A 61 -11.25 -3.92 15.79
C PRO A 61 -10.31 -3.57 16.94
N SER A 62 -9.08 -3.17 16.59
CA SER A 62 -8.09 -2.65 17.54
C SER A 62 -8.40 -1.22 17.99
N GLY A 63 -9.16 -0.48 17.19
CA GLY A 63 -9.55 0.89 17.50
C GLY A 63 -10.46 1.49 16.44
N GLY A 64 -10.76 2.77 16.61
CA GLY A 64 -11.62 3.51 15.70
C GLY A 64 -12.17 4.77 16.32
N ASP A 65 -12.94 5.49 15.53
CA ASP A 65 -13.74 6.64 15.95
C ASP A 65 -15.10 6.56 15.27
N ALA A 66 -16.15 7.08 15.92
CA ALA A 66 -17.49 7.09 15.38
C ALA A 66 -18.24 8.35 15.81
N ALA A 67 -18.80 9.05 14.83
CA ALA A 67 -19.56 10.27 15.05
C ALA A 67 -20.61 10.47 13.95
N MET A 68 -21.83 10.86 14.35
CA MET A 68 -22.89 11.31 13.42
C MET A 68 -23.15 10.37 12.22
N GLY A 69 -23.27 9.07 12.49
CA GLY A 69 -23.51 8.05 11.45
C GLY A 69 -22.29 7.71 10.60
N LYS A 70 -21.10 8.16 10.99
CA LYS A 70 -19.83 7.87 10.33
C LYS A 70 -18.90 7.15 11.30
N ALA A 71 -18.07 6.27 10.77
CA ALA A 71 -17.09 5.58 11.61
C ALA A 71 -15.83 5.24 10.83
N THR A 72 -14.70 5.36 11.51
CA THR A 72 -13.42 4.75 11.13
C THR A 72 -13.20 3.53 12.01
N VAL A 73 -12.90 2.38 11.40
CA VAL A 73 -12.67 1.11 12.10
C VAL A 73 -11.28 0.60 11.72
N ILE A 74 -10.47 0.23 12.71
CA ILE A 74 -9.03 -0.05 12.53
C ILE A 74 -8.72 -1.44 13.10
N TRP A 75 -7.95 -2.22 12.34
CA TRP A 75 -7.34 -3.48 12.78
C TRP A 75 -5.83 -3.37 12.63
N ASN A 76 -5.11 -3.59 13.73
CA ASN A 76 -3.65 -3.66 13.76
C ASN A 76 -3.22 -5.12 13.94
N ASN A 77 -2.21 -5.53 13.18
CA ASN A 77 -1.59 -6.85 13.28
C ASN A 77 -0.06 -6.69 13.23
N GLY A 78 0.57 -6.51 14.40
CA GLY A 78 1.98 -6.10 14.47
C GLY A 78 2.16 -4.69 13.91
N ASP A 79 3.03 -4.55 12.91
CA ASP A 79 3.30 -3.29 12.23
C ASP A 79 2.33 -2.99 11.09
N ASP A 80 1.49 -3.96 10.72
CA ASP A 80 0.51 -3.82 9.65
C ASP A 80 -0.83 -3.30 10.17
N LEU A 81 -1.47 -2.46 9.36
CA LEU A 81 -2.76 -1.84 9.64
C LEU A 81 -3.70 -2.03 8.46
N THR A 82 -4.97 -2.30 8.77
CA THR A 82 -6.10 -2.13 7.84
C THR A 82 -7.16 -1.28 8.51
N ALA A 83 -7.74 -0.34 7.77
CA ALA A 83 -8.82 0.48 8.27
C ALA A 83 -9.89 0.73 7.20
N ILE A 84 -11.13 0.91 7.64
CA ILE A 84 -12.23 1.34 6.78
C ILE A 84 -12.83 2.62 7.32
N TYR A 85 -13.21 3.53 6.42
CA TYR A 85 -14.09 4.66 6.73
C TYR A 85 -15.47 4.36 6.16
N THR A 86 -16.50 4.63 6.97
CA THR A 86 -17.89 4.26 6.68
C THR A 86 -18.83 5.43 6.94
N GLU A 87 -19.95 5.41 6.22
CA GLU A 87 -21.02 6.39 6.39
C GLU A 87 -22.40 5.74 6.25
N ARG A 88 -23.34 6.19 7.09
CA ARG A 88 -24.77 5.88 7.01
C ARG A 88 -25.51 7.09 6.48
N ASN A 89 -26.55 6.84 5.68
CA ASN A 89 -27.51 7.87 5.32
C ASN A 89 -28.62 7.89 6.38
N MET A 90 -28.29 8.43 7.56
CA MET A 90 -29.16 8.43 8.73
C MET A 90 -30.55 8.98 8.40
N GLY A 91 -31.60 8.19 8.68
CA GLY A 91 -32.99 8.55 8.38
C GLY A 91 -33.48 8.16 6.97
N VAL A 92 -32.61 7.55 6.15
CA VAL A 92 -32.95 7.00 4.82
C VAL A 92 -32.49 5.54 4.70
N ASP A 93 -31.21 5.27 4.94
CA ASP A 93 -30.60 3.93 4.96
C ASP A 93 -29.59 3.86 6.11
N ASP A 94 -29.90 3.06 7.12
CA ASP A 94 -29.05 2.86 8.29
C ASP A 94 -27.86 1.92 8.01
N THR A 95 -27.73 1.38 6.79
CA THR A 95 -26.58 0.57 6.41
C THR A 95 -25.31 1.42 6.40
N ALA A 96 -24.29 1.00 7.16
CA ALA A 96 -22.98 1.65 7.11
C ALA A 96 -22.22 1.19 5.87
N ARG A 97 -22.08 2.09 4.89
CA ARG A 97 -21.41 1.80 3.62
C ARG A 97 -19.94 2.16 3.70
N ILE A 98 -19.07 1.28 3.24
CA ILE A 98 -17.63 1.54 3.17
C ILE A 98 -17.35 2.59 2.09
N LEU A 99 -16.72 3.70 2.46
CA LEU A 99 -16.35 4.76 1.53
C LEU A 99 -14.85 4.87 1.31
N GLN A 100 -14.01 4.44 2.24
CA GLN A 100 -12.57 4.32 2.01
C GLN A 100 -12.03 3.06 2.68
N ILE A 101 -10.96 2.52 2.11
CA ILE A 101 -10.24 1.37 2.65
C ILE A 101 -8.75 1.72 2.65
N ARG A 102 -8.13 1.73 3.83
CA ARG A 102 -6.71 1.94 4.04
C ARG A 102 -6.04 0.61 4.38
N SER A 103 -4.86 0.37 3.85
CA SER A 103 -4.02 -0.75 4.27
C SER A 103 -2.53 -0.42 4.16
N THR A 104 -1.74 -0.91 5.12
CA THR A 104 -0.26 -0.94 5.05
C THR A 104 0.27 -2.35 4.80
N LEU A 105 -0.62 -3.35 4.66
CA LEU A 105 -0.23 -4.73 4.44
C LEU A 105 0.51 -4.89 3.09
N PRO A 106 1.69 -5.52 3.08
CA PRO A 106 2.34 -5.91 1.84
C PRO A 106 1.53 -7.02 1.13
N GLY A 107 1.58 -7.02 -0.20
CA GLY A 107 0.99 -8.08 -1.02
C GLY A 107 -0.32 -7.72 -1.71
N TYR A 108 -1.02 -6.67 -1.27
CA TYR A 108 -2.06 -6.04 -2.10
C TYR A 108 -1.40 -5.27 -3.25
N LEU A 109 -1.80 -5.59 -4.47
CA LEU A 109 -1.19 -5.03 -5.69
C LEU A 109 -2.25 -4.69 -6.73
N THR A 110 -2.06 -3.62 -7.49
CA THR A 110 -2.83 -3.38 -8.73
C THR A 110 -2.48 -4.41 -9.80
N ASP A 111 -3.23 -4.42 -10.90
CA ASP A 111 -2.91 -5.20 -12.11
C ASP A 111 -1.54 -4.83 -12.73
N LYS A 112 -1.01 -3.66 -12.38
CA LYS A 112 0.33 -3.18 -12.74
C LYS A 112 1.40 -3.44 -11.67
N ASN A 113 1.12 -4.28 -10.67
CA ASN A 113 2.03 -4.59 -9.55
C ASN A 113 2.41 -3.37 -8.69
N ILE A 114 1.50 -2.39 -8.56
CA ILE A 114 1.70 -1.23 -7.68
C ILE A 114 1.01 -1.47 -6.33
N GLY A 115 1.72 -1.21 -5.24
CA GLY A 115 1.23 -1.36 -3.86
C GLY A 115 2.29 -0.97 -2.82
N VAL A 116 2.10 -1.40 -1.59
CA VAL A 116 3.06 -1.16 -0.49
C VAL A 116 4.43 -1.77 -0.84
N GLY A 117 5.49 -1.03 -0.54
CA GLY A 117 6.89 -1.38 -0.82
C GLY A 117 7.42 -0.90 -2.17
N VAL A 118 6.56 -0.39 -3.06
CA VAL A 118 6.95 0.18 -4.36
C VAL A 118 7.43 1.62 -4.19
N THR A 119 8.39 2.05 -5.01
CA THR A 119 8.91 3.43 -4.99
C THR A 119 7.93 4.42 -5.63
N LEU A 120 8.02 5.70 -5.24
CA LEU A 120 7.24 6.76 -5.89
C LEU A 120 7.53 6.85 -7.40
N ASP A 121 8.81 6.71 -7.79
CA ASP A 121 9.21 6.71 -9.21
C ASP A 121 8.50 5.60 -10.00
N ASP A 122 8.47 4.37 -9.47
CA ASP A 122 7.77 3.25 -10.10
C ASP A 122 6.25 3.48 -10.18
N ILE A 123 5.66 4.13 -9.17
CA ILE A 123 4.24 4.52 -9.17
C ILE A 123 3.98 5.53 -10.29
N GLU A 124 4.79 6.59 -10.37
CA GLU A 124 4.67 7.66 -11.36
C GLU A 124 4.83 7.15 -12.80
N LEU A 125 5.66 6.14 -13.02
CA LEU A 125 5.79 5.48 -14.32
C LEU A 125 4.52 4.75 -14.77
N GLN A 126 3.69 4.26 -13.83
CA GLN A 126 2.53 3.42 -14.13
C GLN A 126 1.19 4.17 -14.08
N MET A 127 1.12 5.28 -13.33
CA MET A 127 -0.09 6.06 -13.18
C MET A 127 0.18 7.52 -12.81
N PRO A 128 -0.61 8.47 -13.34
CA PRO A 128 -0.53 9.87 -12.94
C PRO A 128 -0.95 10.03 -11.47
N VAL A 129 -0.03 10.57 -10.67
CA VAL A 129 -0.25 10.94 -9.27
C VAL A 129 -0.10 12.44 -9.07
N ALA A 130 -0.77 12.97 -8.05
CA ALA A 130 -0.60 14.33 -7.58
C ALA A 130 -0.34 14.30 -6.07
N ARG A 131 0.62 15.10 -5.59
CA ARG A 131 0.85 15.28 -4.16
C ARG A 131 -0.29 16.09 -3.56
N LEU A 132 -0.91 15.58 -2.50
CA LEU A 132 -1.97 16.27 -1.74
C LEU A 132 -1.45 17.04 -0.54
N GLY A 133 -0.36 16.58 0.06
CA GLY A 133 0.18 17.17 1.28
C GLY A 133 1.08 16.20 2.03
N GLU A 134 1.37 16.52 3.27
CA GLU A 134 2.17 15.71 4.19
C GLU A 134 1.53 15.63 5.57
N TYR A 135 1.79 14.54 6.27
CA TYR A 135 1.39 14.35 7.65
C TYR A 135 2.54 13.70 8.44
N SER A 136 2.47 13.79 9.76
CA SER A 136 3.44 13.15 10.64
C SER A 136 2.77 12.14 11.55
N GLU A 137 3.41 10.99 11.74
CA GLU A 137 3.05 9.99 12.74
C GLU A 137 4.28 9.76 13.63
N GLY A 138 4.20 10.20 14.88
CA GLY A 138 5.37 10.21 15.77
C GLY A 138 6.49 11.11 15.23
N LYS A 139 7.65 10.52 14.91
CA LYS A 139 8.83 11.22 14.37
C LYS A 139 8.91 11.16 12.84
N ASP A 140 8.08 10.32 12.24
CA ASP A 140 8.08 10.05 10.82
C ASP A 140 7.17 11.03 10.09
N THR A 141 7.52 11.32 8.83
CA THR A 141 6.75 12.21 7.95
C THR A 141 6.49 11.47 6.66
N PHE A 142 5.25 11.56 6.21
CA PHE A 142 4.76 10.91 5.01
C PHE A 142 4.12 11.93 4.09
N ALA A 143 4.36 11.80 2.79
CA ALA A 143 3.66 12.54 1.76
C ALA A 143 2.49 11.70 1.24
N LEU A 144 1.33 12.31 1.10
CA LEU A 144 0.15 11.67 0.52
C LEU A 144 0.06 12.03 -0.96
N TYR A 145 0.08 11.02 -1.82
CA TYR A 145 -0.17 11.14 -3.25
C TYR A 145 -1.53 10.57 -3.60
N VAL A 146 -2.18 11.09 -4.63
CA VAL A 146 -3.50 10.65 -5.10
C VAL A 146 -3.53 10.49 -6.60
N THR A 147 -4.28 9.49 -7.06
CA THR A 147 -4.65 9.34 -8.46
C THR A 147 -6.11 9.72 -8.68
N ARG A 148 -6.45 10.18 -9.90
CA ARG A 148 -7.87 10.37 -10.27
C ARG A 148 -8.65 9.05 -10.30
N ALA A 149 -7.97 7.92 -10.43
CA ALA A 149 -8.56 6.59 -10.50
C ALA A 149 -9.14 6.10 -9.16
N GLY A 150 -8.84 6.77 -8.04
CA GLY A 150 -9.38 6.37 -6.73
C GLY A 150 -8.43 5.49 -5.90
N ILE A 151 -7.14 5.75 -6.02
CA ILE A 151 -6.12 5.20 -5.12
C ILE A 151 -5.15 6.30 -4.71
N SER A 152 -4.79 6.29 -3.43
CA SER A 152 -3.79 7.15 -2.81
C SER A 152 -2.64 6.33 -2.23
N PHE A 153 -1.47 6.96 -2.15
CA PHE A 153 -0.23 6.35 -1.66
C PHE A 153 0.36 7.21 -0.55
N GLU A 154 0.67 6.58 0.58
CA GLU A 154 1.44 7.15 1.67
C GLU A 154 2.92 6.87 1.40
N ILE A 155 3.71 7.91 1.16
CA ILE A 155 5.10 7.81 0.75
C ILE A 155 5.99 8.32 1.88
N ASN A 156 6.92 7.48 2.36
CA ASN A 156 7.88 7.86 3.39
C ASN A 156 9.02 8.73 2.84
N ARG A 157 9.95 9.15 3.72
CA ARG A 157 11.10 9.98 3.32
C ARG A 157 12.04 9.29 2.32
N ASP A 158 12.13 7.98 2.36
CA ASP A 158 12.93 7.15 1.44
C ASP A 158 12.24 6.92 0.08
N GLN A 159 11.16 7.66 -0.21
CA GLN A 159 10.36 7.56 -1.44
C GLN A 159 9.70 6.19 -1.63
N GLN A 160 9.48 5.43 -0.55
CA GLN A 160 8.78 4.15 -0.58
C GLN A 160 7.32 4.31 -0.15
N CYS A 161 6.43 3.61 -0.84
CA CYS A 161 5.03 3.49 -0.44
C CYS A 161 4.90 2.60 0.79
N THR A 162 4.38 3.16 1.89
CA THR A 162 4.16 2.46 3.16
C THR A 162 2.68 2.17 3.42
N GLY A 163 1.79 2.81 2.67
CA GLY A 163 0.36 2.64 2.83
C GLY A 163 -0.40 3.02 1.57
N ILE A 164 -1.59 2.45 1.43
CA ILE A 164 -2.51 2.71 0.33
C ILE A 164 -3.89 3.03 0.86
N ILE A 165 -4.60 3.92 0.16
CA ILE A 165 -5.99 4.24 0.45
C ILE A 165 -6.79 4.11 -0.85
N VAL A 166 -7.73 3.18 -0.88
CA VAL A 166 -8.72 3.06 -1.96
C VAL A 166 -9.94 3.89 -1.58
N HIS A 167 -10.36 4.78 -2.47
CA HIS A 167 -11.47 5.72 -2.30
C HIS A 167 -12.17 5.92 -3.65
N PRO A 168 -13.40 6.49 -3.72
CA PRO A 168 -14.09 6.65 -4.99
C PRO A 168 -13.26 7.47 -5.99
N ALA A 169 -13.37 7.14 -7.28
CA ALA A 169 -12.64 7.85 -8.32
C ALA A 169 -13.02 9.34 -8.34
N GLY A 170 -12.02 10.20 -8.55
CA GLY A 170 -12.20 11.65 -8.61
C GLY A 170 -12.46 12.35 -7.28
N THR A 171 -12.44 11.66 -6.13
CA THR A 171 -12.61 12.29 -4.81
C THR A 171 -11.28 12.63 -4.16
N ASP A 172 -11.27 13.66 -3.32
CA ASP A 172 -10.16 13.96 -2.40
C ASP A 172 -10.34 13.13 -1.11
N PRO A 173 -9.49 12.12 -0.83
CA PRO A 173 -9.67 11.26 0.33
C PRO A 173 -9.52 12.01 1.66
N THR A 174 -8.89 13.19 1.66
CA THR A 174 -8.68 14.00 2.87
C THR A 174 -9.94 14.77 3.28
N LYS A 175 -10.99 14.74 2.47
CA LYS A 175 -12.27 15.42 2.76
C LYS A 175 -13.31 14.54 3.46
N ALA A 176 -12.96 13.30 3.81
CA ALA A 176 -13.78 12.50 4.70
C ALA A 176 -13.99 13.23 6.04
N TYR A 177 -15.14 13.04 6.67
CA TYR A 177 -15.43 13.66 7.97
C TYR A 177 -14.48 13.18 9.07
N LEU A 178 -14.11 11.89 9.00
CA LEU A 178 -13.04 11.28 9.80
C LEU A 178 -11.91 10.84 8.86
N PRO A 179 -11.03 11.78 8.42
CA PRO A 179 -9.95 11.42 7.52
C PRO A 179 -8.91 10.58 8.26
N PHE A 180 -8.29 9.62 7.56
CA PHE A 180 -7.24 8.78 8.16
C PHE A 180 -6.03 9.58 8.67
N HIS A 181 -5.74 10.73 8.06
CA HIS A 181 -4.68 11.64 8.47
C HIS A 181 -5.25 13.03 8.76
N SER A 182 -5.79 13.23 9.97
CA SER A 182 -6.42 14.50 10.39
C SER A 182 -5.45 15.68 10.53
N ASN A 183 -4.14 15.41 10.60
CA ASN A 183 -3.07 16.38 10.71
C ASN A 183 -2.36 16.68 9.37
N LEU A 184 -2.93 16.26 8.24
CA LEU A 184 -2.36 16.52 6.91
C LEU A 184 -2.30 18.03 6.61
N ARG A 185 -1.14 18.48 6.11
CA ARG A 185 -0.84 19.85 5.70
C ARG A 185 -0.63 19.89 4.19
N LYS A 186 -1.32 20.79 3.51
CA LYS A 186 -1.24 20.98 2.05
C LYS A 186 -0.10 21.92 1.67
#